data_AF-A0A7J5D1H0-F1
#
_entry.id   AF-A0A7J5D1H0-F1
#
_cell.length_a   1.000
_cell.length_b   1.000
_cell.length_c   1.000
_cell.angle_alpha   90.00
_cell.angle_beta   90.00
_cell.angle_gamma   90.00
#
_symmetry.space_group_name_H-M   'P 1'
#
loop_
_entity.id
_entity.type
_entity.pdbx_description
1 polymer ?
#
loop_
_entity_poly.entity_id
_entity_poly.type
_entity_poly.pdbx_seq_one_letter_code
_entity_poly.pdbx_strand_id
1 'polypeptide(L)'
;MRYGLEGIAQWDGRITRAVGNPHEVAQRDELANATRDGNWQRVLTILSPRDQRNWVNAVRLDGKKRYAPLHQAAWHGAPTDIVQGLLEYGAWRTLRNSAGERPADIAAARGHHHLARILEPEVKHHVPGDVLTDLQRNLYALFSGVSIDVV
;
A
#
# COMPACT_ATOMS: atom_id res chain seq x y z
N MET A 1 -27.97 1.95 -18.79
CA MET A 1 -27.07 0.83 -18.46
C MET A 1 -26.03 1.34 -17.48
N ARG A 2 -26.05 0.85 -16.23
CA ARG A 2 -25.02 1.14 -15.23
C ARG A 2 -23.97 0.03 -15.38
N TYR A 3 -22.76 0.36 -15.81
CA TYR A 3 -21.65 -0.57 -15.71
C TYR A 3 -21.34 -0.72 -14.22
N GLY A 4 -21.81 -1.82 -13.62
CA GLY A 4 -21.43 -2.21 -12.28
C GLY A 4 -19.94 -2.51 -12.28
N LEU A 5 -19.15 -1.59 -11.72
CA LEU A 5 -17.73 -1.81 -11.41
C LEU A 5 -17.62 -2.74 -10.19
N GLU A 6 -18.27 -3.89 -10.25
CA GLU A 6 -18.23 -4.87 -9.17
C GLU A 6 -16.91 -5.63 -9.26
N GLY A 7 -16.04 -5.45 -8.26
CA GLY A 7 -14.79 -6.20 -8.12
C GLY A 7 -13.49 -5.45 -8.41
N ILE A 8 -13.54 -4.17 -8.79
CA ILE A 8 -12.31 -3.36 -8.90
C ILE A 8 -11.94 -2.86 -7.52
N ALA A 9 -10.73 -3.19 -7.03
CA ALA A 9 -10.20 -2.62 -5.81
C ALA A 9 -10.12 -1.08 -5.95
N GLN A 10 -11.06 -0.36 -5.33
CA GLN A 10 -11.07 1.11 -5.33
C GLN A 10 -10.02 1.61 -4.35
N TRP A 11 -8.89 2.09 -4.87
CA TRP A 11 -7.95 2.84 -4.04
C TRP A 11 -8.46 4.26 -3.87
N ASP A 12 -8.85 4.64 -2.64
CA ASP A 12 -9.44 5.96 -2.37
C ASP A 12 -8.42 7.11 -2.45
N GLY A 13 -7.11 6.80 -2.49
CA GLY A 13 -6.01 7.76 -2.61
C GLY A 13 -5.94 8.80 -1.47
N ARG A 14 -6.81 8.70 -0.46
CA ARG A 14 -7.08 9.81 0.43
C ARG A 14 -6.15 9.76 1.62
N ILE A 15 -5.46 10.87 1.88
CA ILE A 15 -4.47 10.96 2.97
C ILE A 15 -4.76 12.10 3.95
N THR A 16 -5.87 12.83 3.76
CA THR A 16 -6.28 13.98 4.57
C THR A 16 -7.67 13.79 5.17
N ARG A 17 -7.93 14.38 6.34
CA ARG A 17 -9.28 14.41 6.95
C ARG A 17 -10.27 15.32 6.25
N ALA A 18 -9.77 16.26 5.43
CA ALA A 18 -10.55 17.38 4.89
C ALA A 18 -11.78 16.97 4.08
N VAL A 19 -11.81 15.76 3.53
CA VAL A 19 -12.87 15.29 2.64
C VAL A 19 -13.30 13.90 3.09
N GLY A 20 -14.29 13.75 3.97
CA GLY A 20 -14.75 12.43 4.38
C GLY A 20 -15.88 12.41 5.38
N ASN A 21 -16.70 11.35 5.33
CA ASN A 21 -17.69 11.07 6.37
C ASN A 21 -16.97 10.86 7.73
N PRO A 22 -17.40 11.52 8.82
CA PRO A 22 -16.81 11.35 10.15
C PRO A 22 -16.67 9.89 10.60
N HIS A 23 -17.64 9.03 10.27
CA HIS A 23 -17.58 7.61 10.62
C HIS A 23 -16.40 6.89 9.94
N GLU A 24 -16.18 7.17 8.65
CA GLU A 24 -15.06 6.60 7.90
C GLU A 24 -13.71 7.11 8.42
N VAL A 25 -13.62 8.42 8.72
CA VAL A 25 -12.43 9.01 9.31
C VAL A 25 -12.10 8.34 10.65
N ALA A 26 -13.09 8.12 11.50
CA ALA A 26 -12.92 7.46 12.79
C ALA A 26 -12.43 6.01 12.63
N GLN A 27 -12.98 5.24 11.69
CA GLN A 27 -12.53 3.87 11.41
C GLN A 27 -11.09 3.83 10.89
N ARG A 28 -10.71 4.78 10.02
CA ARG A 28 -9.34 4.88 9.51
C ARG A 28 -8.35 5.28 10.59
N ASP A 29 -8.75 6.15 11.52
CA ASP A 29 -7.95 6.45 12.71
C ASP A 29 -7.80 5.23 13.61
N GLU A 30 -8.89 4.48 13.80
CA GLU A 30 -8.86 3.25 14.58
C GLU A 30 -7.91 2.23 13.97
N LEU A 31 -7.92 2.04 12.65
CA LEU A 31 -6.96 1.21 11.94
C LEU A 31 -5.52 1.71 12.16
N ALA A 32 -5.29 3.02 12.05
CA ALA A 32 -3.97 3.62 12.24
C ALA A 32 -3.46 3.48 13.69
N ASN A 33 -4.34 3.51 14.68
CA ASN A 33 -4.01 3.28 16.08
C ASN A 33 -3.74 1.79 16.35
N ALA A 34 -4.63 0.90 15.90
CA ALA A 34 -4.47 -0.55 16.06
C ALA A 34 -3.17 -1.07 15.43
N THR A 35 -2.82 -0.58 14.24
CA THR A 35 -1.54 -0.92 13.59
C THR A 35 -0.34 -0.37 14.34
N ARG A 36 -0.41 0.89 14.83
CA ARG A 36 0.64 1.50 15.65
C ARG A 36 0.90 0.70 16.93
N ASP A 37 -0.16 0.22 17.57
CA ASP A 37 -0.10 -0.46 18.86
C ASP A 37 0.14 -1.97 18.73
N GLY A 38 0.22 -2.49 17.50
CA GLY A 38 0.44 -3.92 17.24
C GLY A 38 -0.79 -4.79 17.54
N ASN A 39 -1.99 -4.22 17.61
CA ASN A 39 -3.24 -4.95 17.82
C ASN A 39 -3.74 -5.58 16.52
N TRP A 40 -3.06 -6.65 16.08
CA TRP A 40 -3.31 -7.30 14.79
C TRP A 40 -4.70 -7.92 14.66
N GLN A 41 -5.26 -8.43 15.76
CA GLN A 41 -6.63 -8.94 15.76
C GLN A 41 -7.62 -7.82 15.38
N ARG A 42 -7.45 -6.61 15.93
CA ARG A 42 -8.31 -5.48 15.58
C ARG A 42 -8.08 -5.03 14.14
N VAL A 43 -6.83 -5.01 13.68
CA VAL A 43 -6.48 -4.70 12.28
C VAL A 43 -7.20 -5.63 11.32
N LEU A 44 -7.14 -6.94 11.53
CA LEU A 44 -7.79 -7.93 10.67
C LEU A 44 -9.32 -7.81 10.73
N THR A 45 -9.89 -7.52 11.90
CA THR A 45 -11.34 -7.27 12.04
C THR A 45 -11.79 -6.06 11.21
N ILE A 46 -11.03 -4.95 11.25
CA ILE A 46 -11.33 -3.74 10.47
C ILE A 46 -11.17 -4.03 8.96
N LEU A 47 -10.16 -4.79 8.55
CA LEU A 47 -9.90 -5.07 7.13
C LEU A 47 -10.68 -6.27 6.56
N SER A 48 -11.44 -6.99 7.40
CA SER A 48 -12.19 -8.18 6.98
C SER A 48 -13.27 -7.87 5.91
N PRO A 49 -14.13 -6.84 6.09
CA PRO A 49 -15.13 -6.46 5.09
C PRO A 49 -14.46 -6.09 3.75
N ARG A 50 -14.98 -6.61 2.64
CA ARG A 50 -14.37 -6.41 1.31
C ARG A 50 -14.19 -4.94 0.96
N ASP A 51 -15.17 -4.10 1.30
CA ASP A 51 -15.15 -2.67 1.01
C ASP A 51 -14.06 -1.91 1.78
N GLN A 52 -13.57 -2.47 2.89
CA GLN A 52 -12.54 -1.86 3.76
C GLN A 52 -11.13 -2.39 3.47
N ARG A 53 -10.99 -3.42 2.62
CA ARG A 53 -9.68 -3.94 2.20
C ARG A 53 -8.85 -2.93 1.43
N ASN A 54 -9.49 -1.93 0.81
CA ASN A 54 -8.80 -0.82 0.16
C ASN A 54 -7.91 0.00 1.13
N TRP A 55 -8.17 -0.06 2.44
CA TRP A 55 -7.36 0.61 3.46
C TRP A 55 -6.16 -0.20 3.94
N VAL A 56 -5.90 -1.39 3.39
CA VAL A 56 -4.71 -2.19 3.75
C VAL A 56 -3.38 -1.46 3.46
N ASN A 57 -3.41 -0.48 2.55
CA ASN A 57 -2.27 0.39 2.23
C ASN A 57 -2.41 1.80 2.81
N ALA A 58 -3.47 2.06 3.59
CA ALA A 58 -3.74 3.40 4.11
C ALA A 58 -2.69 3.80 5.14
N VAL A 59 -2.27 5.06 5.05
CA VAL A 59 -1.49 5.72 6.08
C VAL A 59 -2.44 6.49 6.99
N ARG A 60 -1.96 6.83 8.20
CA ARG A 60 -2.71 7.71 9.09
C ARG A 60 -3.05 9.02 8.38
N LEU A 61 -4.31 9.42 8.45
CA LEU A 61 -4.77 10.69 7.91
C LEU A 61 -4.00 11.84 8.56
N ASP A 62 -3.49 12.75 7.73
CA ASP A 62 -2.62 13.87 8.11
C ASP A 62 -1.30 13.45 8.79
N GLY A 63 -0.97 12.16 8.74
CA GLY A 63 0.22 11.57 9.36
C GLY A 63 1.48 11.77 8.54
N LYS A 64 2.42 12.56 9.04
CA LYS A 64 3.69 12.89 8.35
C LYS A 64 4.58 11.69 8.05
N LYS A 65 4.53 10.64 8.89
CA LYS A 65 5.43 9.47 8.77
C LYS A 65 5.06 8.50 7.65
N ARG A 66 3.80 8.54 7.19
CA ARG A 66 3.29 7.68 6.11
C ARG A 66 3.53 6.17 6.32
N TYR A 67 3.43 5.70 7.57
CA TYR A 67 3.44 4.26 7.87
C TYR A 67 2.08 3.66 7.51
N ALA A 68 2.12 2.62 6.67
CA ALA A 68 0.99 1.74 6.35
C ALA A 68 1.06 0.45 7.19
N PRO A 69 0.00 -0.39 7.22
CA PRO A 69 -0.03 -1.63 8.00
C PRO A 69 1.22 -2.51 7.87
N LEU A 70 1.74 -2.75 6.65
CA LEU A 70 2.97 -3.56 6.49
C LEU A 70 4.22 -2.92 7.10
N HIS A 71 4.35 -1.59 7.08
CA HIS A 71 5.47 -0.93 7.75
C HIS A 71 5.42 -1.14 9.26
N GLN A 72 4.22 -1.09 9.85
CA GLN A 72 4.03 -1.33 11.27
C GLN A 72 4.24 -2.81 11.62
N ALA A 73 3.77 -3.74 10.78
CA ALA A 73 4.00 -5.17 10.97
C ALA A 73 5.50 -5.50 10.94
N ALA A 74 6.24 -4.92 9.99
CA ALA A 74 7.68 -4.99 9.93
C ALA A 74 8.35 -4.36 11.16
N TRP A 75 7.84 -3.23 11.65
CA TRP A 75 8.36 -2.56 12.84
C TRP A 75 8.18 -3.40 14.10
N HIS A 76 7.05 -4.05 14.28
CA HIS A 76 6.77 -4.83 15.49
C HIS A 76 7.33 -6.25 15.44
N GLY A 77 7.79 -6.72 14.28
CA GLY A 77 8.11 -8.14 14.11
C GLY A 77 6.86 -9.00 14.19
N ALA A 78 5.77 -8.56 13.55
CA ALA A 78 4.47 -9.22 13.62
C ALA A 78 4.52 -10.70 13.19
N PRO A 79 3.62 -11.54 13.72
CA PRO A 79 3.50 -12.94 13.31
C PRO A 79 3.35 -13.09 11.79
N THR A 80 3.88 -14.19 11.24
CA THR A 80 3.94 -14.41 9.78
C THR A 80 2.55 -14.53 9.16
N ASP A 81 1.60 -15.15 9.85
CA ASP A 81 0.19 -15.26 9.46
C ASP A 81 -0.47 -13.88 9.33
N ILE A 82 -0.17 -12.94 10.23
CA ILE A 82 -0.64 -11.55 10.12
C ILE A 82 -0.08 -10.90 8.85
N VAL A 83 1.22 -11.03 8.61
CA VAL A 83 1.87 -10.46 7.42
C VAL A 83 1.30 -11.07 6.14
N GLN A 84 1.08 -12.39 6.11
CA GLN A 84 0.45 -13.07 4.98
C GLN A 84 -0.99 -12.61 4.76
N GLY A 85 -1.81 -12.50 5.81
CA GLY A 85 -3.17 -12.00 5.69
C GLY A 85 -3.25 -10.56 5.14
N LEU A 86 -2.33 -9.68 5.57
CA LEU A 86 -2.23 -8.34 4.98
C LEU A 86 -1.86 -8.39 3.49
N LEU A 87 -0.94 -9.27 3.10
CA LEU A 87 -0.55 -9.46 1.69
C LEU A 87 -1.71 -10.01 0.85
N GLU A 88 -2.48 -10.96 1.38
CA GLU A 88 -3.69 -11.49 0.74
C GLU A 88 -4.77 -10.42 0.57
N TYR A 89 -4.83 -9.44 1.46
CA TYR A 89 -5.70 -8.27 1.31
C TYR A 89 -5.19 -7.24 0.31
N GLY A 90 -4.02 -7.46 -0.29
CA GLY A 90 -3.46 -6.59 -1.34
C GLY A 90 -2.47 -5.55 -0.82
N ALA A 91 -1.86 -5.78 0.35
CA ALA A 91 -0.85 -4.88 0.87
C ALA A 91 0.41 -4.84 -0.02
N TRP A 92 0.96 -3.65 -0.23
CA TRP A 92 2.06 -3.43 -1.15
C TRP A 92 3.43 -3.57 -0.48
N ARG A 93 4.20 -4.57 -0.92
CA ARG A 93 5.60 -4.78 -0.52
C ARG A 93 6.54 -3.62 -0.91
N THR A 94 6.18 -2.88 -1.95
CA THR A 94 6.99 -1.79 -2.52
C THR A 94 6.65 -0.40 -1.99
N LEU A 95 5.58 -0.26 -1.19
CA LEU A 95 5.17 1.03 -0.67
C LEU A 95 6.26 1.61 0.23
N ARG A 96 6.54 2.91 0.09
CA ARG A 96 7.55 3.61 0.87
C ARG A 96 6.92 4.57 1.87
N ASN A 97 7.45 4.58 3.09
CA ASN A 97 7.10 5.58 4.11
C ASN A 97 7.73 6.96 3.78
N SER A 98 7.58 7.95 4.68
CA SER A 98 8.14 9.29 4.46
C SER A 98 9.67 9.35 4.48
N ALA A 99 10.34 8.35 5.04
CA ALA A 99 11.80 8.21 5.04
C ALA A 99 12.30 7.44 3.81
N GLY A 100 11.41 7.02 2.91
CA GLY A 100 11.76 6.24 1.73
C GLY A 100 11.92 4.74 2.00
N GLU A 101 11.64 4.27 3.22
CA GLU A 101 11.82 2.87 3.62
C GLU A 101 10.62 2.04 3.19
N ARG A 102 10.88 0.85 2.63
CA ARG A 102 9.88 -0.20 2.41
C ARG A 102 9.67 -1.00 3.70
N PRO A 103 8.57 -1.77 3.81
CA PRO A 103 8.39 -2.70 4.92
C PRO A 103 9.57 -3.68 5.11
N ALA A 104 10.14 -4.19 4.02
CA ALA A 104 11.32 -5.09 4.09
C ALA A 104 12.56 -4.40 4.69
N ASP A 105 12.78 -3.13 4.34
CA ASP A 105 13.92 -2.33 4.84
C ASP A 105 13.79 -2.15 6.37
N ILE A 106 12.58 -1.82 6.85
CA ILE A 106 12.29 -1.70 8.29
C ILE A 106 12.49 -3.02 9.03
N ALA A 107 11.99 -4.13 8.47
CA ALA A 107 12.14 -5.46 9.08
C ALA A 107 13.63 -5.84 9.20
N ALA A 108 14.42 -5.59 8.16
CA ALA A 108 15.86 -5.85 8.16
C ALA A 108 16.59 -5.01 9.20
N ALA A 109 16.32 -3.69 9.25
CA ALA A 109 16.95 -2.77 10.20
C ALA A 109 16.66 -3.13 11.67
N ARG A 110 15.55 -3.83 11.93
CA ARG A 110 15.13 -4.25 13.27
C ARG A 110 15.49 -5.70 13.61
N GLY A 111 16.19 -6.40 12.72
CA GLY A 111 16.60 -7.79 12.93
C GLY A 111 15.50 -8.82 12.67
N HIS A 112 14.35 -8.43 12.13
CA HIS A 112 13.26 -9.33 11.74
C HIS A 112 13.52 -9.94 10.35
N HIS A 113 14.67 -10.60 10.18
CA HIS A 113 15.16 -11.10 8.88
C HIS A 113 14.22 -12.09 8.19
N HIS A 114 13.40 -12.82 8.95
CA HIS A 114 12.38 -13.70 8.38
C HIS A 114 11.28 -12.90 7.69
N LEU A 115 10.81 -11.80 8.30
CA LEU A 115 9.85 -10.89 7.68
C LEU A 115 10.46 -10.12 6.52
N ALA A 116 11.73 -9.69 6.62
CA ALA A 116 12.41 -9.02 5.52
C ALA A 116 12.38 -9.87 4.24
N ARG A 117 12.60 -11.19 4.35
CA ARG A 117 12.49 -12.13 3.23
C ARG A 117 11.08 -12.26 2.67
N ILE A 118 10.07 -12.35 3.54
CA ILE A 118 8.65 -12.46 3.11
C ILE A 118 8.15 -11.17 2.44
N LEU A 119 8.66 -10.04 2.89
CA LEU A 119 8.28 -8.70 2.44
C LEU A 119 9.08 -8.20 1.25
N GLU A 120 10.14 -8.90 0.84
CA GLU A 120 10.89 -8.51 -0.36
C GLU A 120 9.97 -8.60 -1.59
N PRO A 121 9.88 -7.55 -2.43
CA PRO A 121 9.09 -7.59 -3.65
C PRO A 121 9.56 -8.70 -4.60
N GLU A 122 8.61 -9.48 -5.11
CA GLU A 122 8.88 -10.46 -6.15
C GLU A 122 8.84 -9.80 -7.53
N VAL A 123 9.96 -9.81 -8.25
CA VAL A 123 10.01 -9.38 -9.66
C VAL A 123 9.42 -10.48 -10.53
N LYS A 124 8.12 -10.36 -10.84
CA LYS A 124 7.41 -11.34 -11.70
C LYS A 124 7.78 -11.22 -13.17
N HIS A 125 8.02 -9.99 -13.64
CA HIS A 125 8.35 -9.71 -15.03
C HIS A 125 9.51 -8.74 -15.07
N HIS A 126 10.60 -9.16 -15.71
CA HIS A 126 11.69 -8.28 -16.03
C HIS A 126 11.35 -7.54 -17.33
N VAL A 127 11.30 -6.22 -17.27
CA VAL A 127 11.13 -5.37 -18.46
C VAL A 127 12.50 -4.78 -18.82
N PRO A 128 13.02 -5.04 -20.03
CA PRO A 128 14.27 -4.45 -20.51
C PRO A 128 14.28 -2.91 -20.43
N GLY A 129 15.46 -2.34 -20.19
CA GLY A 129 15.61 -0.90 -19.93
C GLY A 129 15.27 0.00 -21.12
N ASP A 130 15.49 -0.48 -22.34
CA ASP A 130 15.06 0.15 -23.59
C ASP A 130 13.53 0.23 -23.67
N VAL A 131 12.83 -0.87 -23.40
CA VAL A 131 11.36 -0.91 -23.37
C VAL A 131 10.79 0.06 -22.33
N LEU A 132 11.40 0.15 -21.13
CA LEU A 132 11.00 1.12 -20.11
C LEU A 132 11.22 2.57 -20.56
N THR A 133 12.34 2.83 -21.24
CA THR A 133 12.67 4.16 -21.79
C THR A 133 11.66 4.58 -22.84
N ASP A 134 11.29 3.65 -23.72
CA ASP A 134 10.28 3.88 -24.77
C ASP A 134 8.89 4.13 -24.16
N LEU A 135 8.48 3.32 -23.18
CA LEU A 135 7.22 3.53 -22.46
C LEU A 135 7.19 4.90 -21.78
N GLN A 136 8.26 5.29 -21.09
CA GLN A 136 8.35 6.59 -20.43
C GLN A 136 8.24 7.74 -21.45
N ARG A 137 8.95 7.64 -22.58
CA ARG A 137 8.90 8.64 -23.65
C ARG A 137 7.49 8.76 -24.23
N ASN A 138 6.84 7.64 -24.51
CA ASN A 138 5.48 7.61 -25.08
C ASN A 138 4.43 8.17 -24.10
N LEU A 139 4.54 7.85 -22.80
CA LEU A 139 3.68 8.43 -21.78
C LEU A 139 3.87 9.93 -21.65
N TYR A 140 5.13 10.40 -21.68
CA TYR A 140 5.42 11.83 -21.64
C TYR A 140 4.78 12.58 -22.82
N ALA A 141 4.90 12.03 -24.02
CA ALA A 141 4.27 12.56 -25.24
C ALA A 141 2.74 12.63 -25.14
N LEU A 142 2.11 11.55 -24.66
CA LEU A 142 0.67 11.53 -24.42
C LEU A 142 0.22 12.63 -23.45
N PHE A 143 0.95 12.85 -22.37
CA PHE A 143 0.58 13.88 -21.37
C PHE A 143 0.93 15.31 -21.80
N SER A 144 1.93 15.49 -22.65
CA SER A 144 2.36 16.79 -23.16
C SER A 144 1.65 17.22 -24.46
N GLY A 145 0.83 16.34 -25.05
CA GLY A 145 0.13 16.60 -26.31
C GLY A 145 1.05 16.64 -27.54
N VAL A 146 2.31 16.24 -27.38
CA VAL A 146 3.27 16.11 -28.48
C VAL A 146 3.06 14.73 -29.09
N SER A 147 2.58 14.67 -30.35
CA SER A 147 2.49 13.39 -31.05
C SER A 147 3.90 12.88 -31.35
N ILE A 148 4.24 11.70 -30.84
CA ILE A 148 5.39 10.94 -31.31
C ILE A 148 4.84 10.04 -32.41
N ASP A 149 5.27 10.28 -33.65
CA ASP A 149 5.04 9.34 -34.74
C ASP A 149 5.73 8.03 -34.37
N VAL A 150 4.93 7.04 -33.96
CA VAL A 150 5.40 5.68 -33.71
C VAL A 150 5.62 5.05 -35.08
N VAL A 151 6.90 4.84 -35.43
CA VAL A 151 7.35 4.17 -36.65
C VAL A 151 6.91 2.71 -36.67
#